data_AF-A0A966UTF6-F1
#
_entry.id   AF-A0A966UTF6-F1
#
_cell.length_a   1.000
_cell.length_b   1.000
_cell.length_c   1.000
_cell.angle_alpha   90.00
_cell.angle_beta   90.00
_cell.angle_gamma   90.00
#
_symmetry.space_group_name_H-M   'P 1'
#
loop_
_entity.id
_entity.type
_entity.pdbx_description
1 polymer ?
#
loop_
_entity_poly.entity_id
_entity_poly.type
_entity_poly.pdbx_seq_one_letter_code
_entity_poly.pdbx_strand_id
1 'polypeptide(L)'
;KRLINSYSEGAHNVYKEFQEFKEEVSKAFNAVNVMLPEKNKNAHIDDLDLTVRTRNCLLSENICTIVELCDQTSRNLLKIPNFGKKCLREVREALATFGLVLKDY
;
A
#
# COMPACT_ATOMS: atom_id res chain seq x y z
N LYS A 1 -12.88 32.19 31.88
CA LYS A 1 -12.54 32.34 30.44
C LYS A 1 -11.11 31.90 30.07
N ARG A 2 -10.14 31.74 30.99
CA ARG A 2 -8.77 31.28 30.65
C ARG A 2 -8.61 29.76 30.42
N LEU A 3 -9.44 28.92 31.04
CA LEU A 3 -9.30 27.45 30.97
C LEU A 3 -9.65 26.85 29.59
N ILE A 4 -10.62 27.42 28.86
CA ILE A 4 -11.10 26.88 27.57
C ILE A 4 -10.05 27.06 26.45
N ASN A 5 -9.29 28.17 26.45
CA ASN A 5 -8.23 28.38 25.46
C ASN A 5 -7.07 27.38 25.59
N SER A 6 -6.72 26.97 26.82
CA SER A 6 -5.65 25.98 27.02
C SER A 6 -6.00 24.57 26.53
N TYR A 7 -7.28 24.18 26.61
CA TYR A 7 -7.76 22.89 26.07
C TYR A 7 -7.75 22.86 24.54
N SER A 8 -8.10 23.98 23.90
CA SER A 8 -8.04 24.11 22.44
C SER A 8 -6.60 24.06 21.93
N GLU A 9 -5.67 24.73 22.59
CA GLU A 9 -4.25 24.73 22.23
C GLU A 9 -3.59 23.36 22.46
N GLY A 10 -3.89 22.69 23.57
CA GLY A 10 -3.38 21.34 23.86
C GLY A 10 -3.85 20.30 22.84
N ALA A 11 -5.13 20.32 22.46
CA ALA A 11 -5.65 19.43 21.42
C ALA A 11 -5.03 19.72 20.04
N HIS A 12 -4.75 20.99 19.73
CA HIS A 12 -4.09 21.39 18.48
C HIS A 12 -2.64 20.90 18.41
N ASN A 13 -1.89 21.00 19.51
CA ASN A 13 -0.51 20.51 19.56
C ASN A 13 -0.44 18.98 19.42
N VAL A 14 -1.30 18.23 20.12
CA VAL A 14 -1.36 16.77 19.98
C VAL A 14 -1.71 16.36 18.55
N TYR A 15 -2.64 17.06 17.90
CA TYR A 15 -2.97 16.78 16.51
C TYR A 15 -1.81 17.11 15.57
N LYS A 16 -1.10 18.22 15.80
CA LYS A 16 0.07 18.64 15.01
C LYS A 16 1.23 17.65 15.14
N GLU A 17 1.58 17.25 16.36
CA GLU A 17 2.57 16.20 16.64
C GLU A 17 2.19 14.88 15.96
N PHE A 18 0.91 14.50 15.99
CA PHE A 18 0.42 13.32 15.30
C PHE A 18 0.54 13.42 13.77
N GLN A 19 0.32 14.61 13.18
CA GLN A 19 0.53 14.82 11.74
C GLN A 19 2.01 14.78 11.36
N GLU A 20 2.87 15.44 12.14
CA GLU A 20 4.32 15.46 11.91
C GLU A 20 4.91 14.03 11.99
N PHE A 21 4.47 13.23 12.96
CA PHE A 21 4.83 11.82 13.06
C PHE A 21 4.38 11.00 11.84
N LYS A 22 3.15 11.21 11.36
CA LYS A 22 2.67 10.56 10.13
C LYS A 22 3.50 10.92 8.90
N GLU A 23 3.90 12.17 8.77
CA GLU A 23 4.76 12.61 7.67
C GLU A 23 6.17 12.00 7.76
N GLU A 24 6.73 11.88 8.97
CA GLU A 24 8.04 11.27 9.18
C GLU A 24 8.04 9.77 8.82
N VAL A 25 7.01 9.04 9.25
CA VAL A 25 6.80 7.63 8.87
C VAL A 25 6.60 7.49 7.36
N SER A 26 5.83 8.37 6.73
CA SER A 26 5.60 8.38 5.28
C SER A 26 6.90 8.65 4.51
N LYS A 27 7.75 9.58 4.98
CA LYS A 27 9.06 9.87 4.37
C LYS A 27 10.01 8.67 4.48
N ALA A 28 10.10 8.05 5.66
CA ALA A 28 10.93 6.85 5.85
C ALA A 28 10.48 5.72 4.93
N PHE A 29 9.18 5.53 4.77
CA PHE A 29 8.60 4.52 3.89
C PHE A 29 8.84 4.80 2.40
N ASN A 30 8.68 6.05 1.96
CA ASN A 30 8.97 6.44 0.58
C ASN A 30 10.45 6.30 0.24
N ALA A 31 11.36 6.57 1.19
CA ALA A 31 12.78 6.34 1.01
C ALA A 31 13.13 4.85 0.81
N VAL A 32 12.36 3.93 1.41
CA VAL A 32 12.47 2.47 1.15
C VAL A 32 11.91 2.11 -0.23
N ASN A 33 10.83 2.76 -0.67
CA ASN A 33 10.18 2.50 -1.96
C ASN A 33 11.00 2.94 -3.19
N VAL A 34 12.17 3.61 -2.99
CA VAL A 34 13.09 4.04 -4.06
C VAL A 34 13.85 2.86 -4.69
N MET A 35 13.83 1.68 -4.09
CA MET A 35 14.59 0.54 -4.60
C MET A 35 13.66 -0.66 -4.79
N LEU A 36 12.92 -0.72 -5.91
CA LEU A 36 12.68 -2.03 -6.52
C LEU A 36 14.08 -2.60 -6.76
N PRO A 37 14.54 -3.60 -5.98
CA PRO A 37 15.85 -4.19 -6.25
C PRO A 37 15.78 -4.63 -7.71
N GLU A 38 16.79 -4.34 -8.55
CA GLU A 38 16.79 -4.70 -9.98
C GLU A 38 16.38 -6.18 -10.21
N LYS A 39 16.63 -7.04 -9.21
CA LYS A 39 16.20 -8.43 -9.13
C LYS A 39 14.68 -8.67 -9.25
N ASN A 40 13.83 -7.73 -8.86
CA ASN A 40 12.37 -7.88 -8.78
C ASN A 40 11.62 -7.18 -9.93
N LYS A 41 12.30 -6.39 -10.78
CA LYS A 41 11.66 -5.69 -11.92
C LYS A 41 11.04 -6.65 -12.93
N ASN A 42 11.58 -7.87 -13.05
CA ASN A 42 11.08 -8.89 -14.00
C ASN A 42 10.45 -10.09 -13.30
N ALA A 43 10.20 -10.00 -11.98
CA ALA A 43 9.59 -11.09 -11.23
C ALA A 43 8.11 -11.24 -11.64
N HIS A 44 7.69 -12.49 -11.81
CA HIS A 44 6.33 -12.82 -12.19
C HIS A 44 5.44 -12.80 -10.94
N ILE A 45 4.14 -12.55 -11.09
CA ILE A 45 3.21 -12.68 -9.95
C ILE A 45 3.17 -14.13 -9.41
N ASP A 46 3.71 -15.10 -10.16
CA ASP A 46 3.92 -16.50 -9.73
C ASP A 46 4.92 -16.66 -8.59
N ASP A 47 5.85 -15.72 -8.46
CA ASP A 47 6.80 -15.68 -7.35
C ASP A 47 6.17 -15.12 -6.06
N LEU A 48 4.99 -14.49 -6.15
CA LEU A 48 4.22 -14.03 -5.00
C LEU A 48 3.40 -15.18 -4.41
N ASP A 49 3.41 -15.28 -3.07
CA ASP A 49 2.55 -16.20 -2.32
C ASP A 49 1.10 -15.70 -2.29
N LEU A 50 0.40 -15.90 -3.41
CA LEU A 50 -0.99 -15.53 -3.62
C LEU A 50 -1.85 -16.79 -3.71
N THR A 51 -3.09 -16.70 -3.21
CA THR A 51 -4.05 -17.78 -3.46
C THR A 51 -4.35 -17.91 -4.95
N VAL A 52 -4.70 -19.13 -5.38
CA VAL A 52 -5.08 -19.44 -6.77
C VAL A 52 -6.15 -18.47 -7.29
N ARG A 53 -7.11 -18.07 -6.44
CA ARG A 53 -8.16 -17.12 -6.83
C ARG A 53 -7.58 -15.74 -7.13
N THR A 54 -6.75 -15.21 -6.24
CA THR A 54 -6.13 -13.88 -6.40
C THR A 54 -5.23 -13.85 -7.63
N ARG A 55 -4.41 -14.89 -7.82
CA ARG A 55 -3.60 -15.08 -9.04
C ARG A 55 -4.47 -15.06 -10.30
N ASN A 56 -5.53 -15.86 -10.34
CA ASN A 56 -6.38 -15.96 -11.52
C ASN A 56 -7.11 -14.64 -11.85
N CYS A 57 -7.49 -13.85 -10.84
CA CYS A 57 -8.11 -12.55 -11.08
C CYS A 57 -7.10 -11.52 -11.63
N LEU A 58 -5.83 -11.60 -11.24
CA LEU A 58 -4.77 -10.76 -11.81
C LEU A 58 -4.47 -11.14 -13.26
N LEU A 59 -4.34 -12.45 -13.54
CA LEU A 59 -4.09 -12.96 -14.88
C LEU A 59 -5.24 -12.65 -15.86
N SER A 60 -6.50 -12.66 -15.40
CA SER A 60 -7.64 -12.29 -16.26
C SER A 60 -7.62 -10.83 -16.72
N GLU A 61 -6.89 -9.97 -16.00
CA GLU A 61 -6.71 -8.56 -16.32
C GLU A 61 -5.34 -8.28 -16.97
N ASN A 62 -4.64 -9.33 -17.40
CA ASN A 62 -3.30 -9.27 -17.98
C ASN A 62 -2.25 -8.65 -17.05
N ILE A 63 -2.40 -8.82 -15.73
CA ILE A 63 -1.39 -8.45 -14.74
C ILE A 63 -0.55 -9.70 -14.46
N CYS A 64 0.63 -9.77 -15.07
CA CYS A 64 1.51 -10.94 -15.03
C CYS A 64 2.79 -10.66 -14.23
N THR A 65 3.20 -9.40 -14.13
CA THR A 65 4.44 -8.99 -13.46
C THR A 65 4.18 -8.18 -12.20
N ILE A 66 5.16 -8.18 -11.28
CA ILE A 66 5.09 -7.35 -10.07
C ILE A 66 5.04 -5.86 -10.43
N VAL A 67 5.71 -5.44 -11.51
CA VAL A 67 5.71 -4.03 -11.96
C VAL A 67 4.31 -3.60 -12.39
N GLU A 68 3.63 -4.39 -13.21
CA GLU A 68 2.25 -4.11 -13.62
C GLU A 68 1.29 -4.05 -12.41
N LEU A 69 1.50 -4.94 -11.44
CA LEU A 69 0.73 -4.95 -10.20
C LEU A 69 0.96 -3.69 -9.34
N CYS A 70 2.22 -3.25 -9.21
CA CYS A 70 2.58 -2.02 -8.49
C CYS A 70 2.06 -0.75 -9.18
N ASP A 71 1.82 -0.81 -10.49
CA ASP A 71 1.22 0.29 -11.24
C ASP A 71 -0.30 0.40 -11.09
N GLN A 72 -0.95 -0.64 -10.57
CA GLN A 72 -2.36 -0.58 -10.22
C GLN A 72 -2.61 0.09 -8.86
N THR A 73 -3.78 0.71 -8.74
CA THR A 73 -4.27 1.21 -7.45
C THR A 73 -5.19 0.19 -6.80
N SER A 74 -5.31 0.25 -5.48
CA SER A 74 -6.28 -0.55 -4.73
C SER A 74 -7.70 -0.46 -5.29
N ARG A 75 -8.10 0.74 -5.73
CA ARG A 75 -9.41 1.02 -6.34
C ARG A 75 -9.58 0.32 -7.69
N ASN A 76 -8.53 0.26 -8.52
CA ASN A 76 -8.59 -0.45 -9.80
C ASN A 76 -8.68 -1.95 -9.59
N LEU A 77 -7.89 -2.51 -8.66
CA LEU A 77 -7.95 -3.94 -8.34
C LEU A 77 -9.33 -4.37 -7.84
N LEU A 78 -10.01 -3.55 -7.04
CA LEU A 78 -11.36 -3.84 -6.56
C LEU A 78 -12.46 -3.77 -7.65
N LYS A 79 -12.16 -3.24 -8.84
CA LYS A 79 -13.09 -3.28 -9.98
C LYS A 79 -13.01 -4.59 -10.76
N ILE A 80 -11.95 -5.37 -10.58
CA ILE A 80 -11.73 -6.64 -11.27
C ILE A 80 -12.86 -7.60 -10.86
N PRO A 81 -13.55 -8.24 -11.81
CA PRO A 81 -14.58 -9.23 -11.49
C PRO A 81 -14.02 -10.30 -10.55
N ASN A 82 -14.80 -10.69 -9.54
CA ASN A 82 -14.41 -11.72 -8.57
C ASN A 82 -13.25 -11.36 -7.63
N PHE A 83 -12.68 -10.15 -7.73
CA PHE A 83 -11.62 -9.63 -6.87
C PHE A 83 -12.21 -8.92 -5.64
N GLY A 84 -12.00 -9.51 -4.46
CA GLY A 84 -12.58 -9.02 -3.21
C GLY A 84 -11.57 -8.38 -2.26
N LYS A 85 -12.05 -7.88 -1.11
CA LYS A 85 -11.21 -7.36 -0.01
C LYS A 85 -10.15 -8.36 0.46
N LYS A 86 -10.46 -9.66 0.42
CA LYS A 86 -9.50 -10.73 0.74
C LYS A 86 -8.35 -10.77 -0.27
N CYS A 87 -8.66 -10.75 -1.57
CA CYS A 87 -7.65 -10.70 -2.63
C CYS A 87 -6.78 -9.44 -2.52
N LEU A 88 -7.39 -8.29 -2.23
CA LEU A 88 -6.65 -7.04 -2.01
C LEU A 88 -5.68 -7.14 -0.82
N ARG A 89 -6.11 -7.78 0.28
CA ARG A 89 -5.25 -8.01 1.44
C ARG A 89 -4.08 -8.94 1.09
N GLU A 90 -4.36 -10.05 0.41
CA GLU A 90 -3.32 -10.98 -0.05
C GLU A 90 -2.28 -10.29 -0.93
N VAL A 91 -2.71 -9.42 -1.86
CA VAL A 91 -1.78 -8.60 -2.66
C VAL A 91 -0.93 -7.67 -1.80
N ARG A 92 -1.51 -6.98 -0.81
CA ARG A 92 -0.76 -6.08 0.07
C ARG A 92 0.25 -6.83 0.93
N GLU A 93 -0.15 -7.97 1.49
CA GLU A 93 0.72 -8.83 2.30
C GLU A 93 1.85 -9.39 1.45
N ALA A 94 1.55 -9.89 0.25
CA ALA A 94 2.55 -10.40 -0.68
C ALA A 94 3.51 -9.31 -1.17
N LEU A 95 3.05 -8.09 -1.43
CA LEU A 95 3.97 -7.00 -1.79
C LEU A 95 4.86 -6.59 -0.60
N ALA A 96 4.31 -6.59 0.62
CA ALA A 96 5.06 -6.23 1.82
C ALA A 96 6.24 -7.18 2.10
N THR A 97 6.14 -8.46 1.77
CA THR A 97 7.27 -9.40 1.93
C THR A 97 8.44 -9.10 0.99
N PHE A 98 8.17 -8.40 -0.12
CA PHE A 98 9.18 -7.91 -1.07
C PHE A 98 9.62 -6.47 -0.76
N GLY A 99 9.15 -5.89 0.35
CA GLY A 99 9.39 -4.48 0.69
C GLY A 99 8.66 -3.50 -0.22
N LEU A 100 7.62 -3.96 -0.92
CA LEU A 100 6.84 -3.19 -1.88
C LEU A 100 5.47 -2.84 -1.33
N VAL A 101 4.84 -1.86 -1.98
CA VAL A 101 3.61 -1.25 -1.49
C VAL A 101 2.69 -0.97 -2.65
N LEU A 102 1.41 -1.30 -2.47
CA LEU A 102 0.38 -0.96 -3.43
C LEU A 102 0.01 0.52 -3.35
N LYS A 103 -0.19 1.17 -4.50
CA LYS A 103 -0.66 2.56 -4.59
C LYS A 103 -2.10 2.67 -4.08
N ASP A 104 -2.38 3.67 -3.24
CA ASP A 104 -3.67 3.83 -2.53
C ASP A 104 -4.28 5.23 -2.63
N TYR A 105 -3.86 6.01 -3.63
CA TYR A 105 -4.33 7.38 -3.88
C TYR A 105 -5.50 7.45 -4.88
#